data_AF-A0A2D9H6E2-F1
#
_entry.id   AF-A0A2D9H6E2-F1
#
_cell.length_a   1.000
_cell.length_b   1.000
_cell.length_c   1.000
_cell.angle_alpha   90.00
_cell.angle_beta   90.00
_cell.angle_gamma   90.00
#
_symmetry.space_group_name_H-M   'P 1'
#
loop_
_entity.id
_entity.type
_entity.pdbx_description
1 polymer ?
#
loop_
_entity_poly.entity_id
_entity_poly.type
_entity_poly.pdbx_seq_one_letter_code
_entity_poly.pdbx_strand_id
1 'polypeptide(L)'
;DLVLRMIEEGVGMRDLTMENPIRAIREISHDTTGRRKVRLANGREASALEIQAEYLSKARDFVDRREISTPVIEQVLDLWERGLKAVESDDLGLVDTEIDWVIKWKLIDAYRAKHGLPLGHPRIAQLDLAYHDIHRQRGLYYLLEKRGRVARVTSDLKIFEAKSVPPQNTRARLRGEFIRKAQERRRDFTVDWVHLKLNDQAQRTVLCKDPFRAYDERVQRLIESM
;
A
#
# COMPACT_ATOMS: atom_id res chain seq x y z
N ASP A 1 -5.90 -7.35 -1.09
CA ASP A 1 -5.93 -8.67 -0.45
C ASP A 1 -7.33 -9.26 -0.45
N LEU A 2 -8.26 -8.75 0.35
CA LEU A 2 -9.63 -9.28 0.45
C LEU A 2 -10.33 -9.51 -0.90
N VAL A 3 -10.30 -8.54 -1.81
CA VAL A 3 -10.89 -8.69 -3.16
C VAL A 3 -10.23 -9.82 -3.97
N LEU A 4 -8.91 -10.03 -3.83
CA LEU A 4 -8.22 -11.13 -4.51
C LEU A 4 -8.67 -12.48 -3.95
N ARG A 5 -8.74 -12.62 -2.62
CA ARG A 5 -9.24 -13.85 -1.99
C ARG A 5 -10.67 -14.17 -2.40
N MET A 6 -11.53 -13.15 -2.48
CA MET A 6 -12.89 -13.31 -3.00
C MET A 6 -12.91 -13.84 -4.44
N ILE A 7 -12.03 -13.34 -5.32
CA ILE A 7 -11.91 -13.82 -6.71
C ILE A 7 -11.39 -15.27 -6.74
N GLU A 8 -10.34 -15.58 -5.96
CA GLU A 8 -9.73 -16.92 -5.90
C GLU A 8 -10.72 -17.98 -5.41
N GLU A 9 -11.63 -17.61 -4.52
CA GLU A 9 -12.67 -18.49 -4.00
C GLU A 9 -13.98 -18.45 -4.80
N GLY A 10 -14.03 -17.72 -5.91
CA GLY A 10 -15.19 -17.66 -6.80
C GLY A 10 -16.42 -16.99 -6.18
N VAL A 11 -16.23 -16.01 -5.29
CA VAL A 11 -17.33 -15.23 -4.71
C VAL A 11 -18.06 -14.49 -5.83
N GLY A 12 -19.36 -14.76 -5.96
CA GLY A 12 -20.21 -14.09 -6.94
C GLY A 12 -20.33 -12.59 -6.69
N MET A 13 -19.86 -11.80 -7.65
CA MET A 13 -19.94 -10.33 -7.66
C MET A 13 -20.74 -9.86 -8.88
N ARG A 14 -21.34 -8.68 -8.78
CA ARG A 14 -21.92 -8.01 -9.94
C ARG A 14 -20.82 -7.73 -10.96
N ASP A 15 -21.16 -7.82 -12.25
CA ASP A 15 -20.25 -7.37 -13.29
C ASP A 15 -20.17 -5.83 -13.29
N LEU A 16 -19.06 -5.33 -12.75
CA LEU A 16 -18.72 -3.91 -12.65
C LEU A 16 -17.65 -3.52 -13.69
N THR A 17 -17.50 -4.31 -14.75
CA THR A 17 -16.57 -4.00 -15.85
C THR A 17 -16.93 -2.65 -16.45
N MET A 18 -15.98 -1.71 -16.43
CA MET A 18 -16.17 -0.39 -17.03
C MET A 18 -16.08 -0.47 -18.56
N GLU A 19 -16.95 0.24 -19.27
CA GLU A 19 -16.95 0.29 -20.74
C GLU A 19 -15.62 0.85 -21.27
N ASN A 20 -15.10 1.89 -20.63
CA ASN A 20 -13.81 2.48 -20.95
C ASN A 20 -13.04 2.82 -19.66
N PRO A 21 -12.20 1.88 -19.15
CA PRO A 21 -11.47 2.06 -17.89
C PRO A 21 -10.53 3.29 -17.89
N ILE A 22 -9.92 3.62 -19.04
CA ILE A 22 -8.98 4.74 -19.18
C ILE A 22 -9.69 6.10 -19.09
N ARG A 23 -10.93 6.17 -19.59
CA ARG A 23 -11.76 7.35 -19.42
C ARG A 23 -12.28 7.46 -17.99
N ALA A 24 -12.81 6.34 -17.45
CA ALA A 24 -13.39 6.28 -16.12
C ALA A 24 -12.40 6.70 -15.02
N ILE A 25 -11.13 6.27 -15.09
CA ILE A 25 -10.12 6.66 -14.08
C ILE A 25 -9.89 8.18 -14.02
N ARG A 26 -9.90 8.89 -15.15
CA ARG A 26 -9.74 10.36 -15.17
C ARG A 26 -10.98 11.06 -14.63
N GLU A 27 -12.14 10.58 -15.05
CA GLU A 27 -13.44 11.10 -14.62
C GLU A 27 -13.65 10.96 -13.11
N ILE A 28 -13.27 9.81 -12.53
CA ILE A 28 -13.34 9.56 -11.09
C ILE A 28 -12.29 10.40 -10.35
N SER A 29 -11.06 10.50 -10.86
CA SER A 29 -9.99 11.28 -10.22
C SER A 29 -10.33 12.77 -10.05
N HIS A 30 -11.07 13.35 -10.99
CA HIS A 30 -11.50 14.75 -10.92
C HIS A 30 -12.75 14.99 -10.08
N ASP A 31 -13.50 13.95 -9.71
CA ASP A 31 -14.71 14.06 -8.91
C ASP A 31 -14.47 13.67 -7.45
N THR A 32 -14.24 14.68 -6.61
CA THR A 32 -14.04 14.48 -5.16
C THR A 32 -15.31 14.05 -4.44
N THR A 33 -16.49 14.15 -5.05
CA THR A 33 -17.75 13.69 -4.46
C THR A 33 -17.99 12.19 -4.66
N GLY A 34 -17.29 11.57 -5.62
CA GLY A 34 -17.45 10.17 -5.99
C GLY A 34 -18.83 9.81 -6.55
N ARG A 35 -19.65 10.81 -6.93
CA ARG A 35 -21.03 10.65 -7.41
C ARG A 35 -21.14 10.57 -8.93
N ARG A 36 -20.12 11.01 -9.66
CA ARG A 36 -20.07 10.95 -11.12
C ARG A 36 -20.23 9.50 -11.58
N LYS A 37 -21.22 9.30 -12.44
CA LYS A 37 -21.53 8.02 -13.05
C LYS A 37 -20.57 7.71 -14.19
N VAL A 38 -20.07 6.48 -14.23
CA VAL A 38 -19.31 5.92 -15.35
C VAL A 38 -20.08 4.76 -15.96
N ARG A 39 -19.97 4.60 -17.28
CA ARG A 39 -20.66 3.56 -18.02
C ARG A 39 -19.96 2.21 -17.86
N LEU A 40 -20.75 1.17 -17.61
CA LEU A 40 -20.32 -0.21 -17.50
C LEU A 40 -20.52 -0.94 -18.84
N ALA A 41 -19.78 -2.02 -19.06
CA ALA A 41 -19.83 -2.82 -20.28
C ALA A 41 -21.21 -3.46 -20.52
N ASN A 42 -21.97 -3.70 -19.46
CA ASN A 42 -23.34 -4.19 -19.52
C ASN A 42 -24.40 -3.10 -19.81
N GLY A 43 -23.97 -1.87 -20.11
CA GLY A 43 -24.86 -0.74 -20.45
C GLY A 43 -25.45 0.00 -19.25
N ARG A 44 -25.23 -0.49 -18.02
CA ARG A 44 -25.60 0.25 -16.79
C ARG A 44 -24.59 1.36 -16.52
N GLU A 45 -24.93 2.22 -15.57
CA GLU A 45 -24.02 3.21 -15.02
C GLU A 45 -23.89 3.02 -13.51
N ALA A 46 -22.69 3.28 -12.99
CA ALA A 46 -22.42 3.26 -11.55
C ALA A 46 -21.43 4.36 -11.18
N SER A 47 -21.53 4.90 -9.97
CA SER A 47 -20.55 5.85 -9.43
C SER A 47 -19.39 5.12 -8.75
N ALA A 48 -18.29 5.83 -8.49
CA ALA A 48 -17.18 5.26 -7.73
C ALA A 48 -17.61 4.81 -6.33
N LEU A 49 -18.49 5.59 -5.67
CA LEU A 49 -19.07 5.23 -4.37
C LEU A 49 -19.88 3.93 -4.44
N GLU A 50 -20.75 3.77 -5.43
CA GLU A 50 -21.58 2.56 -5.55
C GLU A 50 -20.74 1.32 -5.84
N ILE A 51 -19.72 1.45 -6.70
CA ILE A 51 -18.79 0.37 -7.00
C ILE A 51 -18.05 -0.06 -5.73
N GLN A 52 -17.48 0.91 -4.99
CA GLN A 52 -16.75 0.60 -3.76
C GLN A 52 -17.66 0.06 -2.65
N ALA A 53 -18.89 0.54 -2.53
CA ALA A 53 -19.87 0.05 -1.56
C ALA A 53 -20.24 -1.42 -1.83
N GLU A 54 -20.40 -1.81 -3.11
CA GLU A 54 -20.62 -3.22 -3.49
C GLU A 54 -19.41 -4.08 -3.07
N TYR A 55 -18.18 -3.64 -3.35
CA TYR A 55 -16.97 -4.36 -2.95
C TYR A 55 -16.82 -4.48 -1.44
N LEU A 56 -17.08 -3.41 -0.68
CA LEU A 56 -17.02 -3.41 0.78
C LEU A 56 -18.07 -4.35 1.37
N SER A 57 -19.30 -4.30 0.88
CA SER A 57 -20.39 -5.19 1.30
C SER A 57 -20.00 -6.66 1.10
N LYS A 58 -19.48 -7.00 -0.09
CA LYS A 58 -18.99 -8.36 -0.37
C LYS A 58 -17.80 -8.76 0.49
N ALA A 59 -16.87 -7.84 0.73
CA ALA A 59 -15.71 -8.10 1.57
C ALA A 59 -16.09 -8.38 3.04
N ARG A 60 -17.07 -7.64 3.58
CA ARG A 60 -17.63 -7.89 4.93
C ARG A 60 -18.29 -9.26 5.00
N ASP A 61 -19.23 -9.53 4.09
CA ASP A 61 -19.90 -10.84 4.00
C ASP A 61 -18.89 -12.00 3.88
N PHE A 62 -17.83 -11.80 3.09
CA PHE A 62 -16.77 -12.79 2.92
C PHE A 62 -16.00 -13.06 4.21
N VAL A 63 -15.57 -12.00 4.90
CA VAL A 63 -14.84 -12.10 6.17
C VAL A 63 -15.70 -12.78 7.24
N ASP A 64 -16.97 -12.39 7.34
CA ASP A 64 -17.91 -12.94 8.32
C ASP A 64 -18.19 -14.42 8.07
N ARG A 65 -18.51 -14.81 6.82
CA ARG A 65 -18.80 -16.20 6.46
C ARG A 65 -17.61 -17.14 6.60
N ARG A 66 -16.40 -16.62 6.41
CA ARG A 66 -15.16 -17.41 6.50
C ARG A 66 -14.55 -17.38 7.90
N GLU A 67 -15.08 -16.55 8.80
CA GLU A 67 -14.57 -16.36 10.16
C GLU A 67 -13.07 -16.02 10.18
N ILE A 68 -12.60 -15.27 9.18
CA ILE A 68 -11.17 -14.92 8.99
C ILE A 68 -10.81 -13.57 9.59
N SER A 69 -11.61 -13.04 10.52
CA SER A 69 -11.35 -11.74 11.12
C SER A 69 -9.99 -11.72 11.83
N THR A 70 -9.25 -10.65 11.61
CA THR A 70 -7.99 -10.35 12.31
C THR A 70 -7.96 -8.85 12.59
N PRO A 71 -7.18 -8.37 13.58
CA PRO A 71 -7.10 -6.94 13.87
C PRO A 71 -6.75 -6.07 12.66
N VAL A 72 -5.93 -6.60 11.74
CA VAL A 72 -5.58 -5.90 10.48
C VAL A 72 -6.76 -5.85 9.52
N ILE A 73 -7.50 -6.96 9.37
CA ILE A 73 -8.70 -6.99 8.50
C ILE A 73 -9.78 -6.06 9.06
N GLU A 74 -10.01 -6.07 10.37
CA GLU A 74 -10.96 -5.17 11.03
C GLU A 74 -10.59 -3.70 10.82
N GLN A 75 -9.31 -3.35 11.01
CA GLN A 75 -8.81 -2.00 10.76
C GLN A 75 -8.98 -1.58 9.29
N VAL A 76 -8.74 -2.49 8.34
CA VAL A 76 -8.91 -2.21 6.90
C VAL A 76 -10.38 -1.99 6.56
N LEU A 77 -11.29 -2.84 7.04
CA LEU A 77 -12.72 -2.72 6.78
C LEU A 77 -13.31 -1.46 7.42
N ASP A 78 -12.90 -1.12 8.65
CA ASP A 78 -13.29 0.11 9.34
C ASP A 78 -12.84 1.36 8.57
N LEU A 79 -11.56 1.45 8.19
CA LEU A 79 -11.06 2.61 7.45
C LEU A 79 -11.69 2.72 6.05
N TRP A 80 -11.95 1.60 5.39
CA TRP A 80 -12.63 1.58 4.10
C TRP A 80 -14.06 2.12 4.23
N GLU A 81 -14.83 1.65 5.21
CA GLU A 81 -16.19 2.12 5.47
C GLU A 81 -16.23 3.61 5.82
N ARG A 82 -15.37 4.05 6.75
CA ARG A 82 -15.26 5.47 7.12
C ARG A 82 -14.86 6.32 5.92
N GLY A 83 -13.98 5.83 5.05
CA GLY A 83 -13.59 6.51 3.82
C GLY A 83 -14.76 6.71 2.86
N LEU A 84 -15.59 5.69 2.65
CA LEU A 84 -16.79 5.82 1.82
C LEU A 84 -17.80 6.78 2.44
N LYS A 85 -18.03 6.67 3.75
CA LYS A 85 -18.93 7.57 4.48
C LYS A 85 -18.45 9.02 4.43
N ALA A 86 -17.15 9.26 4.56
CA ALA A 86 -16.54 10.59 4.50
C ALA A 86 -16.81 11.27 3.16
N VAL A 87 -16.61 10.54 2.06
CA VAL A 87 -16.86 11.05 0.70
C VAL A 87 -18.36 11.24 0.44
N GLU A 88 -19.19 10.28 0.86
CA GLU A 88 -20.63 10.35 0.65
C GLU A 88 -21.28 11.52 1.40
N SER A 89 -20.88 11.74 2.65
CA SER A 89 -21.44 12.79 3.53
C SER A 89 -20.76 14.15 3.39
N ASP A 90 -19.70 14.26 2.59
CA ASP A 90 -18.81 15.43 2.51
C ASP A 90 -18.15 15.79 3.85
N ASP A 91 -18.15 14.86 4.82
CA ASP A 91 -17.46 14.98 6.10
C ASP A 91 -16.11 14.27 6.04
N LEU A 92 -15.14 14.92 5.39
CA LEU A 92 -13.77 14.43 5.31
C LEU A 92 -13.06 14.38 6.68
N GLY A 93 -13.65 14.93 7.74
CA GLY A 93 -13.14 14.84 9.10
C GLY A 93 -13.06 13.41 9.64
N LEU A 94 -13.85 12.48 9.08
CA LEU A 94 -13.89 11.07 9.51
C LEU A 94 -12.61 10.28 9.21
N VAL A 95 -11.75 10.79 8.33
CA VAL A 95 -10.53 10.11 7.84
C VAL A 95 -9.36 11.07 7.62
N ASP A 96 -9.40 12.24 8.26
CA ASP A 96 -8.48 13.34 8.00
C ASP A 96 -7.06 13.15 8.52
N THR A 97 -6.79 12.02 9.19
CA THR A 97 -5.45 11.63 9.64
C THR A 97 -4.93 10.38 8.94
N GLU A 98 -5.78 9.65 8.20
CA GLU A 98 -5.45 8.34 7.63
C GLU A 98 -5.31 8.35 6.12
N ILE A 99 -6.02 9.24 5.41
CA ILE A 99 -6.09 9.24 3.94
C ILE A 99 -5.29 10.41 3.36
N ASP A 100 -4.22 10.11 2.62
CA ASP A 100 -3.25 11.10 2.12
C ASP A 100 -3.86 12.27 1.35
N TRP A 101 -4.80 12.00 0.43
CA TRP A 101 -5.39 13.09 -0.36
C TRP A 101 -6.24 14.01 0.52
N VAL A 102 -6.87 13.49 1.58
CA VAL A 102 -7.64 14.27 2.56
C VAL A 102 -6.71 15.09 3.44
N ILE A 103 -5.66 14.47 4.01
CA ILE A 103 -4.64 15.14 4.83
C ILE A 103 -4.05 16.32 4.04
N LYS A 104 -3.63 16.05 2.81
CA LYS A 104 -3.05 17.05 1.93
C LYS A 104 -4.05 18.13 1.54
N TRP A 105 -5.29 17.76 1.22
CA TRP A 105 -6.35 18.71 0.91
C TRP A 105 -6.56 19.70 2.06
N LYS A 106 -6.68 19.21 3.31
CA LYS A 106 -6.84 20.09 4.48
C LYS A 106 -5.64 21.01 4.70
N LEU A 107 -4.42 20.53 4.48
CA LEU A 107 -3.21 21.35 4.54
C LEU A 107 -3.25 22.47 3.48
N ILE A 108 -3.55 22.12 2.24
CA ILE A 108 -3.60 23.06 1.11
C ILE A 108 -4.72 24.06 1.31
N ASP A 109 -5.92 23.61 1.68
CA ASP A 109 -7.09 24.46 1.84
C ASP A 109 -6.91 25.46 2.99
N ALA A 110 -6.38 25.02 4.13
CA ALA A 110 -6.03 25.91 5.24
C ALA A 110 -4.98 26.95 4.84
N TYR A 111 -3.96 26.56 4.06
CA TYR A 111 -2.94 27.49 3.58
C TYR A 111 -3.52 28.50 2.58
N ARG A 112 -4.38 28.05 1.67
CA ARG A 112 -5.08 28.89 0.70
C ARG A 112 -5.97 29.92 1.39
N ALA A 113 -6.80 29.48 2.34
CA ALA A 113 -7.68 30.35 3.11
C ALA A 113 -6.90 31.40 3.90
N LYS A 114 -5.81 30.98 4.57
CA LYS A 114 -4.97 31.89 5.37
C LYS A 114 -4.26 32.97 4.54
N HIS A 115 -3.87 32.65 3.31
CA HIS A 115 -3.04 33.53 2.48
C HIS A 115 -3.78 34.13 1.28
N GLY A 116 -5.09 33.86 1.13
CA GLY A 116 -5.88 34.33 -0.01
C GLY A 116 -5.39 33.80 -1.36
N LEU A 117 -4.86 32.57 -1.41
CA LEU A 117 -4.25 32.01 -2.62
C LEU A 117 -5.22 31.13 -3.42
N PRO A 118 -5.30 31.28 -4.76
CA PRO A 118 -6.05 30.35 -5.60
C PRO A 118 -5.34 28.99 -5.65
N LEU A 119 -6.10 27.93 -5.98
CA LEU A 119 -5.56 26.56 -6.05
C LEU A 119 -4.42 26.43 -7.08
N GLY A 120 -4.51 27.14 -8.20
CA GLY A 120 -3.49 27.14 -9.25
C GLY A 120 -2.22 27.95 -8.95
N HIS A 121 -2.09 28.54 -7.76
CA HIS A 121 -0.91 29.33 -7.41
C HIS A 121 0.34 28.44 -7.29
N PRO A 122 1.53 28.84 -7.81
CA PRO A 122 2.75 28.03 -7.77
C PRO A 122 3.16 27.57 -6.36
N ARG A 123 2.88 28.40 -5.35
CA ARG A 123 3.08 28.02 -3.93
C ARG A 123 2.27 26.79 -3.51
N ILE A 124 1.06 26.61 -4.04
CA ILE A 124 0.24 25.42 -3.74
C ILE A 124 0.84 24.17 -4.40
N ALA A 125 1.30 24.28 -5.65
CA ALA A 125 2.02 23.19 -6.32
C ALA A 125 3.29 22.80 -5.56
N GLN A 126 4.01 23.77 -5.00
CA GLN A 126 5.17 23.51 -4.14
C GLN A 126 4.78 22.75 -2.86
N LEU A 127 3.66 23.10 -2.21
CA LEU A 127 3.18 22.39 -1.02
C LEU A 127 2.75 20.96 -1.34
N ASP A 128 2.07 20.76 -2.47
CA ASP A 128 1.69 19.42 -2.97
C ASP A 128 2.92 18.53 -3.15
N LEU A 129 3.99 19.07 -3.77
CA LEU A 129 5.26 18.35 -3.92
C LEU A 129 5.96 18.12 -2.57
N ALA A 130 6.04 19.14 -1.72
CA ALA A 130 6.74 19.08 -0.44
C ALA A 130 6.06 18.16 0.61
N TYR A 131 4.79 17.81 0.40
CA TYR A 131 4.12 16.74 1.14
C TYR A 131 4.88 15.42 1.05
N HIS A 132 5.45 15.13 -0.12
CA HIS A 132 6.10 13.86 -0.43
C HIS A 132 7.61 13.84 -0.15
N ASP A 133 8.19 14.91 0.40
CA ASP A 133 9.61 14.91 0.77
C ASP A 133 9.86 13.91 1.91
N ILE A 134 10.71 12.91 1.64
CA ILE A 134 11.00 11.83 2.58
C ILE A 134 11.91 12.25 3.75
N HIS A 135 12.40 13.49 3.76
CA HIS A 135 13.25 14.02 4.83
C HIS A 135 12.45 14.30 6.12
N ARG A 136 12.70 13.48 7.16
CA ARG A 136 11.98 13.44 8.45
C ARG A 136 11.87 14.77 9.23
N GLN A 137 12.71 15.75 8.92
CA GLN A 137 12.71 17.05 9.62
C GLN A 137 12.06 18.20 8.83
N ARG A 138 11.80 18.04 7.53
CA ARG A 138 11.27 19.13 6.69
C ARG A 138 10.10 18.73 5.79
N GLY A 139 9.97 17.45 5.46
CA GLY A 139 8.85 16.97 4.65
C GLY A 139 7.53 17.22 5.35
N LEU A 140 6.55 17.78 4.63
CA LEU A 140 5.32 18.27 5.26
C LEU A 140 4.52 17.12 5.88
N TYR A 141 4.52 15.93 5.28
CA TYR A 141 3.95 14.72 5.88
C TYR A 141 4.51 14.47 7.30
N TYR A 142 5.84 14.43 7.46
CA TYR A 142 6.47 14.17 8.76
C TYR A 142 6.28 15.31 9.76
N LEU A 143 6.17 16.55 9.29
CA LEU A 143 5.83 17.67 10.17
C LEU A 143 4.38 17.59 10.68
N LEU A 144 3.45 17.09 9.87
CA LEU A 144 2.07 16.83 10.27
C LEU A 144 1.98 15.64 11.22
N GLU A 145 2.65 14.54 10.90
CA GLU A 145 2.75 13.34 11.75
C GLU A 145 3.25 13.68 13.16
N LYS A 146 4.34 14.45 13.28
CA LYS A 146 4.88 14.89 14.59
C LYS A 146 3.90 15.73 15.41
N ARG A 147 2.91 16.36 14.77
CA ARG A 147 1.86 17.15 15.41
C ARG A 147 0.58 16.34 15.67
N GLY A 148 0.62 15.02 15.47
CA GLY A 148 -0.54 14.16 15.63
C GLY A 148 -1.62 14.37 14.56
N ARG A 149 -1.27 14.92 13.39
CA ARG A 149 -2.19 15.15 12.27
C ARG A 149 -2.14 14.06 11.20
N VAL A 150 -1.39 13.00 11.47
CA VAL A 150 -1.34 11.80 10.64
C VAL A 150 -1.31 10.59 11.57
N ALA A 151 -2.23 9.66 11.35
CA ALA A 151 -2.29 8.41 12.10
C ALA A 151 -1.18 7.46 11.62
N ARG A 152 -0.68 6.65 12.55
CA ARG A 152 0.38 5.67 12.28
C ARG A 152 -0.18 4.25 12.34
N VAL A 153 0.20 3.43 11.37
CA VAL A 153 -0.08 1.98 11.38
C VAL A 153 1.07 1.15 11.95
N THR A 154 2.23 1.77 12.19
CA THR A 154 3.43 1.11 12.73
C THR A 154 4.32 2.09 13.50
N SER A 155 5.30 1.56 14.22
CA SER A 155 6.22 2.32 15.07
C SER A 155 7.58 2.56 14.42
N ASP A 156 8.31 3.57 14.89
CA ASP A 156 9.66 3.87 14.40
C ASP A 156 10.64 2.73 14.72
N LEU A 157 10.43 2.02 15.83
CA LEU A 157 11.22 0.85 16.19
C LEU A 157 11.09 -0.26 15.12
N LYS A 158 9.85 -0.60 14.73
CA LYS A 158 9.60 -1.61 13.68
C LYS A 158 10.15 -1.16 12.32
N ILE A 159 10.03 0.13 11.98
CA ILE A 159 10.60 0.69 10.75
C ILE A 159 12.12 0.58 10.77
N PHE A 160 12.75 0.94 11.90
CA PHE A 160 14.20 0.90 12.05
C PHE A 160 14.76 -0.53 11.93
N GLU A 161 14.12 -1.48 12.61
CA GLU A 161 14.46 -2.91 12.51
C GLU A 161 14.39 -3.41 11.06
N ALA A 162 13.31 -3.06 10.34
CA ALA A 162 13.09 -3.48 8.96
C ALA A 162 14.13 -2.93 7.95
N LYS A 163 14.96 -1.95 8.34
CA LYS A 163 16.09 -1.47 7.50
C LYS A 163 17.19 -2.52 7.36
N SER A 164 17.31 -3.43 8.31
CA SER A 164 18.42 -4.39 8.39
C SER A 164 17.97 -5.83 8.55
N VAL A 165 16.77 -6.05 9.09
CA VAL A 165 16.20 -7.39 9.29
C VAL A 165 15.14 -7.64 8.21
N PRO A 166 15.35 -8.61 7.30
CA PRO A 166 14.34 -8.96 6.30
C PRO A 166 13.12 -9.64 6.95
N PRO A 167 11.98 -9.75 6.24
CA PRO A 167 10.85 -10.56 6.71
C PRO A 167 11.25 -12.01 6.95
N GLN A 168 11.00 -12.52 8.16
CA GLN A 168 11.48 -13.83 8.62
C GLN A 168 10.64 -15.03 8.13
N ASN A 169 9.48 -14.76 7.54
CA ASN A 169 8.49 -15.75 7.08
C ASN A 169 8.48 -15.92 5.55
N THR A 170 9.48 -15.40 4.83
CA THR A 170 9.58 -15.52 3.36
C THR A 170 11.01 -15.83 2.94
N ARG A 171 11.20 -16.14 1.65
CA ARG A 171 12.54 -16.30 1.06
C ARG A 171 13.46 -15.07 1.20
N ALA A 172 12.92 -13.90 1.55
CA ALA A 172 13.74 -12.72 1.83
C ALA A 172 14.70 -12.94 3.01
N ARG A 173 14.31 -13.78 3.97
CA ARG A 173 15.18 -14.23 5.07
C ARG A 173 16.43 -14.93 4.55
N LEU A 174 16.24 -15.96 3.70
CA LEU A 174 17.35 -16.72 3.08
C LEU A 174 18.32 -15.79 2.34
N ARG A 175 17.77 -14.86 1.56
CA ARG A 175 18.57 -13.89 0.81
C ARG A 175 19.36 -12.97 1.75
N GLY A 176 18.72 -12.43 2.79
CA GLY A 176 19.37 -11.55 3.75
C GLY A 176 20.48 -12.24 4.55
N GLU A 177 20.25 -13.48 5.00
CA GLU A 177 21.25 -14.28 5.69
C GLU A 177 22.46 -14.57 4.78
N PHE A 178 22.22 -14.95 3.53
CA PHE A 178 23.28 -15.18 2.53
C PHE A 178 24.11 -13.93 2.29
N ILE A 179 23.47 -12.78 2.00
CA ILE A 179 24.17 -11.50 1.74
C ILE A 179 25.02 -11.11 2.95
N ARG A 180 24.44 -11.16 4.16
CA ARG A 180 25.13 -10.81 5.39
C ARG A 180 26.39 -11.66 5.58
N LYS A 181 26.27 -12.98 5.42
CA LYS A 181 27.39 -13.92 5.61
C LYS A 181 28.48 -13.77 4.54
N ALA A 182 28.09 -13.56 3.30
CA ALA A 182 29.04 -13.31 2.22
C ALA A 182 29.82 -11.99 2.43
N GLN A 183 29.16 -10.94 2.91
CA GLN A 183 29.80 -9.67 3.28
C GLN A 183 30.76 -9.83 4.48
N GLU A 184 30.34 -10.52 5.55
CA GLU A 184 31.19 -10.82 6.71
C GLU A 184 32.48 -11.56 6.31
N ARG A 185 32.39 -12.49 5.35
CA ARG A 185 33.51 -13.28 4.83
C ARG A 185 34.22 -12.64 3.63
N ARG A 186 33.81 -11.44 3.20
CA ARG A 186 34.36 -10.71 2.04
C ARG A 186 34.40 -11.55 0.75
N ARG A 187 33.35 -12.32 0.49
CA ARG A 187 33.20 -13.13 -0.73
C ARG A 187 32.48 -12.33 -1.81
N ASP A 188 32.85 -12.57 -3.06
CA ASP A 188 32.13 -12.03 -4.21
C ASP A 188 30.88 -12.89 -4.49
N PHE A 189 29.72 -12.23 -4.61
CA PHE A 189 28.44 -12.90 -4.83
C PHE A 189 27.54 -12.13 -5.80
N THR A 190 26.60 -12.84 -6.39
CA THR A 190 25.52 -12.29 -7.20
C THR A 190 24.18 -12.82 -6.70
N VAL A 191 23.21 -11.93 -6.53
CA VAL A 191 21.90 -12.26 -5.97
C VAL A 191 20.80 -11.59 -6.77
N ASP A 192 19.72 -12.33 -7.02
CA ASP A 192 18.43 -11.78 -7.46
C ASP A 192 17.28 -12.32 -6.59
N TRP A 193 16.03 -12.18 -7.04
CA TRP A 193 14.86 -12.65 -6.30
C TRP A 193 14.83 -14.16 -6.06
N VAL A 194 15.43 -14.94 -6.95
CA VAL A 194 15.37 -16.40 -7.01
C VAL A 194 16.76 -17.03 -6.92
N HIS A 195 17.83 -16.38 -7.38
CA HIS A 195 19.18 -16.94 -7.43
C HIS A 195 20.07 -16.36 -6.33
N LEU A 196 20.79 -17.24 -5.63
CA LEU A 196 21.90 -16.89 -4.74
C LEU A 196 23.17 -17.58 -5.28
N LYS A 197 24.19 -16.81 -5.66
CA LYS A 197 25.40 -17.32 -6.30
C LYS A 197 26.67 -16.78 -5.64
N LEU A 198 27.65 -17.66 -5.40
CA LEU A 198 29.05 -17.29 -5.13
C LEU A 198 29.84 -17.25 -6.45
N ASN A 199 30.67 -16.22 -6.62
CA ASN A 199 31.38 -15.95 -7.88
C ASN A 199 32.83 -16.51 -7.91
N ASP A 200 33.33 -16.94 -6.75
CA ASP A 200 34.70 -17.40 -6.51
C ASP A 200 35.02 -18.81 -7.07
N GLN A 201 33.99 -19.63 -7.32
CA GLN A 201 34.13 -20.99 -7.85
C GLN A 201 33.01 -21.26 -8.86
N ALA A 202 33.33 -22.03 -9.90
CA ALA A 202 32.33 -22.50 -10.84
C ALA A 202 31.26 -23.34 -10.10
N GLN A 203 29.98 -23.03 -10.35
CA GLN A 203 28.79 -23.83 -9.98
C GLN A 203 28.29 -23.82 -8.52
N ARG A 204 28.41 -22.72 -7.77
CA ARG A 204 27.71 -22.57 -6.47
C ARG A 204 26.52 -21.61 -6.53
N THR A 205 25.44 -22.03 -7.20
CA THR A 205 24.17 -21.29 -7.30
C THR A 205 23.02 -22.08 -6.66
N VAL A 206 22.23 -21.45 -5.80
CA VAL A 206 20.99 -22.02 -5.23
C VAL A 206 19.77 -21.24 -5.73
N LEU A 207 18.73 -21.98 -6.15
CA LEU A 207 17.45 -21.43 -6.59
C LEU A 207 16.38 -21.47 -5.47
N CYS A 208 15.88 -20.31 -5.10
CA CYS A 208 14.83 -20.04 -4.12
C CYS A 208 13.49 -19.69 -4.82
N LYS A 209 12.92 -20.64 -5.56
CA LYS A 209 11.69 -20.43 -6.36
C LYS A 209 10.46 -20.16 -5.50
N ASP A 210 10.34 -20.87 -4.39
CA ASP A 210 9.21 -20.74 -3.47
C ASP A 210 9.32 -19.43 -2.64
N PRO A 211 8.38 -18.47 -2.78
CA PRO A 211 8.41 -17.23 -2.01
C PRO A 211 8.12 -17.43 -0.51
N PHE A 212 7.42 -18.49 -0.12
CA PHE A 212 7.01 -18.78 1.26
C PHE A 212 8.07 -19.57 2.04
N ARG A 213 9.01 -20.20 1.35
CA ARG A 213 10.10 -20.95 1.98
C ARG A 213 11.13 -20.01 2.62
N ALA A 214 11.06 -19.88 3.94
CA ALA A 214 12.00 -19.07 4.73
C ALA A 214 13.24 -19.84 5.22
N TYR A 215 13.26 -21.18 5.08
CA TYR A 215 14.32 -22.08 5.53
C TYR A 215 14.68 -23.06 4.41
N ASP A 216 15.95 -23.15 4.03
CA ASP A 216 16.42 -24.04 2.96
C ASP A 216 17.85 -24.52 3.24
N GLU A 217 18.01 -25.83 3.46
CA GLU A 217 19.29 -26.48 3.75
C GLU A 217 20.33 -26.27 2.64
N ARG A 218 19.89 -26.07 1.38
CA ARG A 218 20.81 -25.79 0.26
C ARG A 218 21.45 -24.42 0.42
N VAL A 219 20.70 -23.43 0.89
CA VAL A 219 21.21 -22.09 1.20
C VAL A 219 22.12 -22.15 2.43
N GLN A 220 21.74 -22.92 3.45
CA GLN A 220 22.59 -23.10 4.64
C GLN A 220 23.94 -23.72 4.28
N ARG A 221 23.97 -24.81 3.50
CA ARG A 221 25.23 -25.42 3.03
C ARG A 221 26.05 -24.45 2.19
N LEU A 222 25.41 -23.63 1.35
CA LEU A 222 26.10 -22.60 0.57
C LEU A 222 26.78 -21.57 1.48
N ILE A 223 26.08 -21.11 2.53
CA ILE A 223 26.62 -20.19 3.54
C ILE A 223 27.77 -20.82 4.33
N GLU A 224 27.62 -22.06 4.77
CA GLU A 224 28.66 -22.79 5.52
C GLU A 224 29.95 -22.92 4.70
N SER A 225 29.82 -23.07 3.39
CA SER A 225 30.92 -23.27 2.43
C SER A 225 31.75 -22.03 2.07
N MET A 226 31.38 -20.83 2.54
CA MET A 226 32.05 -19.55 2.28
C MET A 226 33.35 -19.36 3.05
#